data_AF-A0A5C7LD68-F1
#
_entry.id   AF-A0A5C7LD68-F1
#
_cell.length_a   1.000
_cell.length_b   1.000
_cell.length_c   1.000
_cell.angle_alpha   90.00
_cell.angle_beta   90.00
_cell.angle_gamma   90.00
#
_symmetry.space_group_name_H-M   'P 1'
#
loop_
_entity.id
_entity.type
_entity.pdbx_description
1 polymer ?
#
loop_
_entity_poly.entity_id
_entity_poly.type
_entity_poly.pdbx_seq_one_letter_code
_entity_poly.pdbx_strand_id
1 'polypeptide(L)'
;MANRHLQRSVVMQSLFEWDFQGKHDEKVLAVLRKNIEEFAPGLEDYSFARHVMESVLKNRPTIDELIEKCAPEWPLEQVTVVDRNILRLGIAELMFGNYEEVPPKVAINEAIELGKSFGSDATARFVNGVLGSIYREMGEPMKDDTSEKHRALREKRETIAEEPAPEKKPKKTVKKSA
;
A
#
# COMPACT_ATOMS: atom_id res chain seq x y z
N MET A 1 1.10 -1.79 -15.26
CA MET A 1 1.55 -1.45 -13.90
C MET A 1 0.89 -0.18 -13.36
N ALA A 2 0.87 0.93 -14.12
CA ALA A 2 0.23 2.19 -13.68
C ALA A 2 -1.22 2.00 -13.16
N ASN A 3 -2.03 1.19 -13.86
CA ASN A 3 -3.41 0.94 -13.43
C ASN A 3 -3.51 0.19 -12.08
N ARG A 4 -2.55 -0.67 -11.73
CA ARG A 4 -2.57 -1.40 -10.44
C ARG A 4 -2.19 -0.49 -9.29
N HIS A 5 -1.19 0.37 -9.48
CA HIS A 5 -0.83 1.38 -8.49
C HIS A 5 -2.02 2.33 -8.23
N LEU A 6 -2.65 2.85 -9.28
CA LEU A 6 -3.87 3.67 -9.16
C LEU A 6 -4.98 2.91 -8.42
N GLN A 7 -5.23 1.65 -8.78
CA GLN A 7 -6.22 0.82 -8.10
C GLN A 7 -5.90 0.62 -6.61
N ARG A 8 -4.64 0.41 -6.23
CA ARG A 8 -4.23 0.35 -4.82
C ARG A 8 -4.48 1.66 -4.08
N SER A 9 -4.18 2.79 -4.72
CA SER A 9 -4.45 4.11 -4.15
C SER A 9 -5.94 4.29 -3.87
N VAL A 10 -6.81 3.88 -4.80
CA VAL A 10 -8.27 3.94 -4.60
C VAL A 10 -8.73 2.96 -3.51
N VAL A 11 -8.16 1.75 -3.44
CA VAL A 11 -8.46 0.80 -2.35
C VAL A 11 -8.04 1.39 -0.99
N MET A 12 -6.87 2.00 -0.90
CA MET A 12 -6.39 2.65 0.32
C MET A 12 -7.34 3.77 0.76
N GLN A 13 -7.75 4.65 -0.15
CA GLN A 13 -8.72 5.72 0.14
C GLN A 13 -10.08 5.15 0.59
N SER A 14 -10.52 4.07 -0.05
CA SER A 14 -11.76 3.37 0.30
C SER A 14 -11.71 2.71 1.66
N LEU A 15 -10.58 2.08 2.02
CA LEU A 15 -10.35 1.52 3.34
C LEU A 15 -10.29 2.62 4.40
N PHE A 16 -9.65 3.76 4.10
CA PHE A 16 -9.65 4.91 5.00
C PHE A 16 -11.07 5.42 5.26
N GLU A 17 -11.86 5.65 4.21
CA GLU A 17 -13.25 6.10 4.33
C GLU A 17 -14.11 5.10 5.11
N TRP A 18 -13.99 3.80 4.80
CA TRP A 18 -14.71 2.74 5.50
C TRP A 18 -14.32 2.63 6.98
N ASP A 19 -13.02 2.70 7.32
CA ASP A 19 -12.52 2.64 8.69
C ASP A 19 -13.00 3.87 9.49
N PHE A 20 -12.94 5.05 8.87
CA PHE A 20 -13.41 6.31 9.46
C PHE A 20 -14.93 6.34 9.68
N GLN A 21 -15.72 5.68 8.83
CA GLN A 21 -17.18 5.59 8.96
C GLN A 21 -17.65 4.48 9.90
N GLY A 22 -16.75 3.79 10.62
CA GLY A 22 -17.13 2.76 11.60
C GLY A 22 -17.19 1.35 11.05
N LYS A 23 -16.54 1.07 9.91
CA LYS A 23 -16.32 -0.27 9.35
C LYS A 23 -17.60 -1.04 8.99
N HIS A 24 -18.52 -0.37 8.32
CA HIS A 24 -19.74 -0.97 7.77
C HIS A 24 -19.43 -1.83 6.53
N ASP A 25 -19.11 -3.11 6.75
CA ASP A 25 -18.69 -4.06 5.72
C ASP A 25 -19.72 -4.19 4.59
N GLU A 26 -21.01 -4.05 4.88
CA GLU A 26 -22.09 -4.10 3.89
C GLU A 26 -22.05 -2.95 2.87
N LYS A 27 -21.38 -1.84 3.21
CA LYS A 27 -21.27 -0.65 2.35
C LYS A 27 -19.94 -0.57 1.59
N VAL A 28 -19.01 -1.48 1.87
CA VAL A 28 -17.63 -1.40 1.39
C VAL A 28 -17.49 -1.29 -0.13
N LEU A 29 -18.29 -2.06 -0.89
CA LEU A 29 -18.24 -2.05 -2.35
C LEU A 29 -18.89 -0.79 -2.93
N ALA A 30 -19.84 -0.19 -2.22
CA ALA A 30 -20.41 1.09 -2.60
C ALA A 30 -19.38 2.22 -2.39
N VAL A 31 -18.66 2.19 -1.27
CA VAL A 31 -17.54 3.10 -1.01
C VAL A 31 -16.47 2.97 -2.09
N LEU A 32 -16.05 1.74 -2.41
CA LEU A 32 -15.06 1.48 -3.46
C LEU A 32 -15.51 2.05 -4.82
N ARG A 33 -16.75 1.75 -5.24
CA ARG A 33 -17.29 2.24 -6.52
C ARG A 33 -17.28 3.76 -6.60
N LYS A 34 -17.78 4.43 -5.55
CA LYS A 34 -17.79 5.89 -5.45
C LYS A 34 -16.37 6.47 -5.60
N ASN A 35 -15.39 5.87 -4.93
CA ASN A 35 -14.01 6.36 -4.99
C ASN A 35 -13.32 6.05 -6.33
N ILE A 36 -13.72 4.99 -7.04
CA ILE A 36 -13.26 4.74 -8.42
C ILE A 36 -13.78 5.85 -9.35
N GLU A 37 -15.06 6.21 -9.25
CA GLU A 37 -15.67 7.28 -10.05
C GLU A 37 -14.99 8.64 -9.82
N GLU A 38 -14.64 8.94 -8.57
CA GLU A 38 -14.01 10.21 -8.18
C GLU A 38 -12.52 10.29 -8.54
N PHE A 39 -11.73 9.26 -8.17
CA PHE A 39 -10.26 9.34 -8.20
C PHE A 39 -9.60 8.59 -9.35
N ALA A 40 -10.35 7.73 -10.05
CA ALA A 40 -9.87 6.99 -11.21
C ALA A 40 -10.86 7.09 -12.39
N PRO A 41 -11.26 8.32 -12.81
CA PRO A 41 -12.19 8.47 -13.91
C PRO A 41 -11.62 7.84 -15.19
N GLY A 42 -12.44 7.03 -15.86
CA GLY A 42 -12.03 6.27 -17.05
C GLY A 42 -11.39 4.91 -16.77
N LEU A 43 -11.27 4.49 -15.50
CA LEU A 43 -10.88 3.13 -15.17
C LEU A 43 -12.08 2.17 -15.38
N GLU A 44 -12.10 1.51 -16.53
CA GLU A 44 -13.17 0.56 -16.89
C GLU A 44 -13.09 -0.75 -16.09
N ASP A 45 -11.88 -1.26 -15.86
CA ASP A 45 -11.63 -2.49 -15.10
C ASP A 45 -10.97 -2.21 -13.75
N TYR A 46 -11.76 -2.35 -12.69
CA TYR A 46 -11.35 -2.27 -11.29
C TYR A 46 -11.45 -3.63 -10.57
N SER A 47 -11.45 -4.73 -11.31
CA SER A 47 -11.50 -6.08 -10.74
C SER A 47 -10.38 -6.31 -9.74
N PHE A 48 -9.17 -5.86 -10.02
CA PHE A 48 -8.05 -5.97 -9.09
C PHE A 48 -8.30 -5.19 -7.79
N ALA A 49 -8.74 -3.93 -7.86
CA ALA A 49 -9.12 -3.13 -6.69
C ALA A 49 -10.18 -3.84 -5.83
N ARG A 50 -11.21 -4.40 -6.50
CA ARG A 50 -12.26 -5.16 -5.84
C ARG A 50 -11.72 -6.40 -5.12
N HIS A 51 -10.88 -7.19 -5.77
CA HIS A 51 -10.27 -8.39 -5.16
C HIS A 51 -9.42 -8.04 -3.94
N VAL A 52 -8.63 -6.96 -4.00
CA VAL A 52 -7.83 -6.52 -2.85
C VAL A 52 -8.75 -6.09 -1.70
N MET A 53 -9.79 -5.30 -1.97
CA MET A 53 -10.76 -4.86 -0.96
C MET A 53 -11.46 -6.04 -0.28
N GLU A 54 -11.94 -7.01 -1.07
CA GLU A 54 -12.61 -8.21 -0.56
C GLU A 54 -11.64 -9.10 0.24
N SER A 55 -10.38 -9.22 -0.20
CA SER A 55 -9.33 -9.95 0.52
C SER A 55 -9.02 -9.34 1.88
N VAL A 56 -8.93 -8.00 1.96
CA VAL A 56 -8.74 -7.28 3.23
C VAL A 56 -9.88 -7.57 4.19
N LEU A 57 -11.14 -7.45 3.75
CA LEU A 57 -12.28 -7.70 4.63
C LEU A 57 -12.37 -9.15 5.09
N LYS A 58 -12.23 -10.10 4.15
CA LYS A 58 -12.33 -11.52 4.43
C LYS A 58 -11.30 -11.97 5.47
N ASN A 59 -10.09 -11.43 5.40
CA ASN A 59 -8.96 -11.84 6.24
C ASN A 59 -8.64 -10.84 7.35
N ARG A 60 -9.51 -9.83 7.59
CA ARG A 60 -9.26 -8.74 8.55
C ARG A 60 -8.81 -9.22 9.93
N PRO A 61 -9.45 -10.21 10.57
CA PRO A 61 -9.03 -10.66 11.91
C PRO A 61 -7.58 -11.16 11.92
N THR A 62 -7.19 -11.99 10.95
CA THR A 62 -5.83 -12.51 10.80
C THR A 62 -4.83 -11.41 10.47
N ILE A 63 -5.21 -10.48 9.59
CA ILE A 63 -4.37 -9.33 9.21
C ILE A 63 -4.11 -8.46 10.44
N ASP A 64 -5.15 -8.11 11.19
CA ASP A 64 -5.07 -7.25 12.37
C ASP A 64 -4.19 -7.90 13.47
N GLU A 65 -4.33 -9.22 13.70
CA GLU A 65 -3.47 -9.98 14.61
C GLU A 65 -1.98 -9.96 14.19
N LEU A 66 -1.69 -10.06 12.90
CA LEU A 66 -0.33 -9.99 12.39
C LEU A 66 0.30 -8.60 12.55
N ILE A 67 -0.52 -7.55 12.38
CA ILE A 67 -0.05 -6.18 12.63
C ILE A 67 0.35 -6.05 14.11
N GLU A 68 -0.48 -6.50 15.04
CA GLU A 68 -0.19 -6.45 16.48
C GLU A 68 1.05 -7.27 16.85
N LYS A 69 1.19 -8.47 16.29
CA LYS A 69 2.37 -9.33 16.51
C LYS A 69 3.67 -8.68 16.03
N CYS A 70 3.63 -8.01 14.87
CA CYS A 70 4.81 -7.41 14.26
C CYS A 70 5.09 -5.97 14.71
N ALA A 71 4.11 -5.31 15.35
CA ALA A 71 4.24 -3.98 15.95
C ALA A 71 3.79 -3.99 17.43
N PRO A 72 4.44 -4.77 18.30
CA PRO A 72 3.96 -5.02 19.67
C PRO A 72 3.95 -3.77 20.57
N GLU A 73 4.73 -2.75 20.22
CA GLU A 73 4.76 -1.46 20.93
C GLU A 73 3.56 -0.56 20.60
N TRP A 74 2.78 -0.89 19.57
CA TRP A 74 1.68 -0.07 19.05
C TRP A 74 0.40 -0.91 18.95
N PRO A 75 -0.52 -0.80 19.94
CA PRO A 75 -1.85 -1.35 19.80
C PRO A 75 -2.49 -0.86 18.50
N LEU A 76 -3.28 -1.72 17.84
CA LEU A 76 -3.82 -1.44 16.51
C LEU A 76 -4.67 -0.15 16.48
N GLU A 77 -5.31 0.19 17.60
CA GLU A 77 -6.09 1.42 17.79
C GLU A 77 -5.21 2.67 17.81
N GLN A 78 -3.95 2.56 18.22
CA GLN A 78 -2.98 3.66 18.27
C GLN A 78 -2.27 3.87 16.94
N VAL A 79 -2.24 2.85 16.07
CA VAL A 79 -1.77 2.99 14.70
C VAL A 79 -2.67 3.95 13.95
N THR A 80 -2.09 4.91 13.23
CA THR A 80 -2.88 5.88 12.47
C THR A 80 -3.77 5.17 11.45
N VAL A 81 -4.94 5.76 11.15
CA VAL A 81 -5.90 5.17 10.19
C VAL A 81 -5.24 4.93 8.83
N VAL A 82 -4.32 5.82 8.42
CA VAL A 82 -3.54 5.68 7.19
C VAL A 82 -2.61 4.47 7.25
N ASP A 83 -1.74 4.41 8.26
CA ASP A 83 -0.74 3.33 8.38
C ASP A 83 -1.43 1.96 8.51
N ARG A 84 -2.50 1.89 9.32
CA ARG A 84 -3.27 0.67 9.54
C ARG A 84 -3.88 0.15 8.26
N ASN A 85 -4.47 1.01 7.43
CA ASN A 85 -5.11 0.57 6.18
C ASN A 85 -4.10 0.27 5.07
N ILE A 86 -2.93 0.92 5.07
CA ILE A 86 -1.82 0.53 4.19
C ILE A 86 -1.28 -0.85 4.57
N LEU A 87 -1.10 -1.10 5.87
CA LEU A 87 -0.68 -2.42 6.36
C LEU A 87 -1.72 -3.49 6.01
N ARG A 88 -3.01 -3.22 6.21
CA ARG A 88 -4.07 -4.17 5.85
C ARG A 88 -4.02 -4.55 4.37
N LEU A 89 -3.92 -3.55 3.49
CA LEU A 89 -3.79 -3.76 2.05
C LEU A 89 -2.52 -4.56 1.72
N GLY A 90 -1.38 -4.13 2.25
CA GLY A 90 -0.08 -4.75 1.98
C GLY A 90 0.00 -6.20 2.46
N ILE A 91 -0.50 -6.50 3.66
CA ILE A 91 -0.57 -7.86 4.21
C ILE A 91 -1.55 -8.71 3.40
N ALA A 92 -2.70 -8.15 3.00
CA ALA A 92 -3.67 -8.88 2.20
C ALA A 92 -3.07 -9.37 0.88
N GLU A 93 -2.35 -8.50 0.17
CA GLU A 93 -1.63 -8.89 -1.05
C GLU A 93 -0.45 -9.82 -0.76
N LEU A 94 0.31 -9.56 0.30
CA LEU A 94 1.48 -10.35 0.67
C LEU A 94 1.13 -11.79 1.05
N MET A 95 0.01 -12.02 1.72
CA MET A 95 -0.36 -13.34 2.26
C MET A 95 -1.44 -14.08 1.49
N PHE A 96 -2.35 -13.33 0.86
CA PHE A 96 -3.53 -13.91 0.21
C PHE A 96 -3.64 -13.53 -1.27
N GLY A 97 -2.66 -12.78 -1.79
CA GLY A 97 -2.59 -12.40 -3.21
C GLY A 97 -2.06 -13.53 -4.10
N ASN A 98 -2.28 -13.38 -5.41
CA ASN A 98 -1.71 -14.26 -6.41
C ASN A 98 -0.27 -13.82 -6.75
N TYR A 99 0.72 -14.62 -6.35
CA TYR A 99 2.14 -14.30 -6.53
C TYR A 99 2.63 -14.28 -7.98
N GLU A 100 1.96 -15.00 -8.88
CA GLU A 100 2.27 -14.93 -10.31
C GLU A 100 1.86 -13.57 -10.90
N GLU A 101 0.83 -12.97 -10.32
CA GLU A 101 0.26 -11.68 -10.71
C GLU A 101 1.00 -10.51 -10.04
N VAL A 102 1.20 -10.60 -8.72
CA VAL A 102 1.91 -9.62 -7.90
C VAL A 102 2.92 -10.35 -7.00
N PRO A 103 4.22 -10.33 -7.34
CA PRO A 103 5.23 -10.93 -6.50
C PRO A 103 5.30 -10.29 -5.11
N PRO A 104 5.64 -11.03 -4.03
CA PRO A 104 5.68 -10.53 -2.66
C PRO A 104 6.46 -9.22 -2.49
N LYS A 105 7.65 -9.11 -3.09
CA LYS A 105 8.47 -7.89 -3.01
C LYS A 105 7.83 -6.69 -3.70
N VAL A 106 7.01 -6.93 -4.73
CA VAL A 106 6.26 -5.86 -5.41
C VAL A 106 5.14 -5.37 -4.52
N ALA A 107 4.38 -6.27 -3.88
CA ALA A 107 3.34 -5.90 -2.92
C ALA A 107 3.91 -5.05 -1.77
N ILE A 108 5.07 -5.45 -1.21
CA ILE A 108 5.75 -4.68 -0.16
C ILE A 108 6.15 -3.29 -0.66
N ASN A 109 6.79 -3.20 -1.83
CA ASN A 109 7.21 -1.91 -2.38
C ASN A 109 6.01 -1.00 -2.65
N GLU A 110 4.93 -1.51 -3.22
CA GLU A 110 3.72 -0.73 -3.50
C GLU A 110 3.07 -0.20 -2.22
N ALA A 111 3.04 -0.99 -1.14
CA ALA A 111 2.57 -0.52 0.16
C ALA A 111 3.47 0.59 0.74
N ILE A 112 4.79 0.53 0.53
CA ILE A 112 5.72 1.58 0.94
C ILE A 112 5.48 2.87 0.14
N GLU A 113 5.25 2.77 -1.17
CA GLU A 113 4.92 3.92 -2.02
C GLU A 113 3.59 4.57 -1.63
N LEU A 114 2.58 3.78 -1.25
CA LEU A 114 1.36 4.33 -0.63
C LEU A 114 1.69 5.08 0.66
N GLY A 115 2.59 4.55 1.49
CA GLY A 115 3.04 5.20 2.72
C GLY A 115 3.68 6.57 2.48
N LYS A 116 4.46 6.70 1.42
CA LYS A 116 5.02 7.98 0.98
C LYS A 116 3.96 8.95 0.44
N SER A 117 2.95 8.42 -0.25
CA SER A 117 1.93 9.23 -0.92
C SER A 117 0.88 9.78 0.04
N PHE A 118 0.48 9.01 1.05
CA PHE A 118 -0.63 9.35 1.94
C PHE A 118 -0.21 9.66 3.39
N GLY A 119 1.00 9.24 3.78
CA GLY A 119 1.52 9.40 5.13
C GLY A 119 2.74 10.32 5.17
N SER A 120 3.77 9.86 5.86
CA SER A 120 5.06 10.54 5.99
C SER A 120 6.23 9.57 5.76
N ASP A 121 7.46 10.06 5.79
CA ASP A 121 8.66 9.21 5.77
C ASP A 121 8.66 8.19 6.93
N ALA A 122 8.04 8.53 8.06
CA ALA A 122 7.87 7.61 9.19
C ALA A 122 6.89 6.48 8.84
N THR A 123 5.77 6.79 8.17
CA THR A 123 4.83 5.78 7.66
C THR A 123 5.53 4.80 6.73
N ALA A 124 6.26 5.29 5.73
CA ALA A 124 6.95 4.44 4.76
C ALA A 124 7.95 3.48 5.44
N ARG A 125 8.71 3.98 6.43
CA ARG A 125 9.63 3.18 7.24
C ARG A 125 8.92 2.15 8.10
N PHE A 126 7.83 2.54 8.76
CA PHE A 126 7.02 1.67 9.60
C PHE A 126 6.42 0.52 8.79
N VAL A 127 5.77 0.82 7.66
CA VAL A 127 5.19 -0.16 6.74
C VAL A 127 6.25 -1.14 6.23
N ASN A 128 7.42 -0.64 5.82
CA ASN A 128 8.54 -1.49 5.40
C ASN A 128 9.02 -2.43 6.52
N GLY A 129 9.10 -1.92 7.76
CA GLY A 129 9.50 -2.71 8.92
C GLY A 129 8.55 -3.88 9.19
N VAL A 130 7.24 -3.60 9.25
CA VAL A 130 6.20 -4.60 9.53
C VAL A 130 6.11 -5.64 8.40
N LEU A 131 5.92 -5.20 7.15
CA LEU A 131 5.79 -6.12 6.02
C LEU A 131 7.07 -6.92 5.77
N GLY A 132 8.24 -6.32 6.00
CA GLY A 132 9.52 -7.00 5.90
C GLY A 132 9.68 -8.10 6.96
N SER A 133 9.19 -7.90 8.18
CA SER A 133 9.16 -8.93 9.23
C SER A 133 8.24 -10.08 8.86
N ILE A 134 7.02 -9.79 8.41
CA ILE A 134 6.07 -10.82 7.94
C ILE A 134 6.67 -11.63 6.79
N TYR A 135 7.27 -10.97 5.79
CA TYR A 135 7.90 -11.65 4.65
C TYR A 135 9.02 -12.61 5.06
N ARG A 136 9.81 -12.26 6.09
CA ARG A 136 10.84 -13.16 6.64
C ARG A 136 10.24 -14.32 7.41
N GLU A 137 9.20 -14.09 8.21
CA GLU A 137 8.48 -15.17 8.91
C GLU A 137 7.85 -16.18 7.95
N MET A 138 7.46 -15.74 6.75
CA MET A 138 6.95 -16.60 5.68
C MET A 138 8.03 -17.43 4.94
N GLY A 139 9.31 -17.30 5.30
CA GLY A 139 10.41 -17.99 4.62
C GLY A 139 10.81 -17.34 3.29
N GLU A 140 10.51 -16.05 3.10
CA GLU A 140 10.89 -15.26 1.92
C GLU A 140 10.46 -15.90 0.57
N PRO A 141 9.15 -16.11 0.33
CA PRO A 141 8.68 -16.70 -0.91
C PRO A 141 9.20 -15.94 -2.14
N MET A 142 9.56 -16.68 -3.19
CA MET A 142 10.12 -16.19 -4.45
C MET A 142 11.45 -15.40 -4.31
N LYS A 143 12.22 -15.59 -3.23
CA LYS A 143 13.52 -14.92 -3.06
C LYS A 143 14.52 -15.28 -4.16
N ASP A 144 14.54 -16.55 -4.56
CA ASP A 144 15.47 -17.14 -5.53
C ASP A 144 14.86 -17.34 -6.92
N ASP A 145 13.67 -16.78 -7.18
CA ASP A 145 13.07 -16.80 -8.50
C ASP A 145 13.93 -15.95 -9.47
N THR A 146 14.64 -16.62 -10.37
CA THR A 146 15.50 -16.00 -11.39
C THR A 146 14.78 -15.75 -12.71
N SER A 147 13.45 -15.93 -12.77
CA SER A 147 12.68 -15.71 -13.99
C SER A 147 12.92 -14.32 -14.58
N GLU A 148 12.94 -14.23 -15.92
CA GLU A 148 13.10 -12.98 -16.68
C GLU A 148 12.14 -11.88 -16.18
N LYS A 149 10.92 -12.25 -15.78
CA LYS A 149 9.91 -11.35 -15.20
C LYS A 149 10.37 -10.75 -13.86
N HIS A 150 10.99 -11.56 -13.00
CA HIS A 150 11.54 -11.12 -11.71
C HIS A 150 12.84 -10.33 -11.88
N ARG A 151 13.67 -10.64 -12.90
CA ARG A 151 14.85 -9.83 -13.27
C ARG A 151 14.44 -8.44 -13.75
N ALA A 152 13.47 -8.33 -14.66
CA ALA A 152 12.95 -7.04 -15.13
C ALA A 152 12.34 -6.18 -14.00
N LEU A 153 11.71 -6.83 -13.00
CA LEU A 153 11.21 -6.16 -11.80
C LEU A 153 12.34 -5.64 -10.88
N ARG A 154 13.45 -6.37 -10.77
CA ARG A 154 14.65 -5.92 -10.05
C ARG A 154 15.35 -4.76 -10.76
N GLU A 155 15.57 -4.87 -12.07
CA GLU A 155 16.19 -3.83 -12.90
C GLU A 155 15.37 -2.52 -12.86
N LYS A 156 14.04 -2.62 -12.83
CA LYS A 156 13.14 -1.46 -12.64
C LYS A 156 13.27 -0.81 -11.25
N ARG A 157 13.64 -1.57 -10.21
CA ARG A 157 13.91 -1.01 -8.86
C ARG A 157 15.23 -0.26 -8.81
N GLU A 158 16.26 -0.73 -9.50
CA GLU A 158 17.59 -0.12 -9.51
C GLU A 158 17.59 1.20 -10.28
N THR A 159 16.88 1.25 -11.41
CA THR A 159 16.74 2.47 -12.22
C THR A 159 15.96 3.60 -11.52
N ILE A 160 14.95 3.30 -10.71
CA ILE A 160 14.19 4.31 -9.95
C ILE A 160 14.99 4.83 -8.74
N ALA A 161 15.88 4.02 -8.16
CA ALA A 161 16.70 4.42 -7.02
C ALA A 161 17.89 5.34 -7.40
N GLU A 162 18.25 5.39 -8.69
CA GLU A 162 19.34 6.22 -9.21
C GLU A 162 18.89 7.59 -9.75
N GLU A 163 17.58 7.87 -9.86
CA GLU A 163 17.14 9.21 -10.26
C GLU A 163 17.46 10.24 -9.15
N PRO A 164 18.25 11.28 -9.45
CA PRO A 164 18.60 12.29 -8.45
C PRO A 164 17.34 13.05 -8.03
N ALA A 165 17.17 13.22 -6.72
CA ALA A 165 16.05 13.95 -6.13
C ALA A 165 15.86 15.32 -6.82
N PRO A 166 14.62 15.71 -7.16
CA PRO A 166 14.38 16.97 -7.87
C PRO A 166 14.89 18.15 -7.05
N GLU A 167 15.74 18.98 -7.67
CA GLU A 167 16.33 20.16 -7.05
C GLU A 167 15.24 21.05 -6.45
N LYS A 168 15.34 21.31 -5.14
CA LYS A 168 14.44 22.22 -4.42
C LYS A 168 14.63 23.63 -4.98
N LYS A 169 13.67 24.10 -5.78
CA LYS A 169 13.66 25.49 -6.29
C LYS A 169 13.77 26.47 -5.11
N PRO A 170 14.65 27.48 -5.17
CA PRO A 170 14.88 28.40 -4.07
C PRO A 170 13.61 29.21 -3.76
N LYS A 171 13.23 29.24 -2.48
CA LYS A 171 12.11 30.06 -1.99
C LYS A 171 12.41 31.53 -2.27
N LYS A 172 11.60 32.18 -3.11
CA LYS A 172 11.65 33.62 -3.34
C LYS A 172 11.31 34.34 -2.03
N THR A 173 12.31 34.94 -1.39
CA THR A 173 12.14 35.80 -0.23
C THR A 173 11.43 37.08 -0.68
N VAL A 174 10.16 37.24 -0.33
CA VAL A 174 9.41 38.48 -0.53
C VAL A 174 9.99 39.53 0.42
N LYS A 175 10.75 40.49 -0.10
CA LYS A 175 11.16 41.68 0.65
C LYS A 175 9.90 42.51 0.93
N LYS A 176 9.50 42.59 2.20
CA LYS A 176 8.57 43.61 2.69
C LYS A 176 9.30 44.94 2.69
N SER A 177 8.88 45.86 1.82
CA SER A 177 9.27 47.27 1.87
C SER A 177 8.51 47.96 3.02
N ALA A 178 9.25 48.70 3.84
CA ALA A 178 8.73 49.65 4.81
C ALA A 178 8.47 51.01 4.14
#